data_AF-A0A5P9JWF2-F1
#
_entry.id   AF-A0A5P9JWF2-F1
#
_cell.length_a   1.000
_cell.length_b   1.000
_cell.length_c   1.000
_cell.angle_alpha   90.00
_cell.angle_beta   90.00
_cell.angle_gamma   90.00
#
_symmetry.space_group_name_H-M   'P 1'
#
loop_
_entity.id
_entity.type
_entity.pdbx_description
1 polymer ?
#
loop_
_entity_poly.entity_id
_entity_poly.type
_entity_poly.pdbx_seq_one_letter_code
_entity_poly.pdbx_strand_id
1 'polypeptide(L)' 'MTDTPPDRLSTDPKSPYYDAAVLERGVGIRFKGVEKTNVEEYCVSEGWIRVSVGNTKDRAGNPLTIKLKGPVEPYFRDA' A
#
# COMPACT_ATOMS: atom_id res chain seq x y z
N MET A 1 2.38 13.78 -17.08
CA MET A 1 2.70 12.83 -16.01
C MET A 1 1.57 12.94 -15.02
N THR A 2 0.86 11.86 -14.72
CA THR A 2 -0.26 11.92 -13.78
C THR A 2 0.35 12.00 -12.37
N ASP A 3 0.11 13.10 -11.67
CA ASP A 3 0.55 13.29 -10.28
C ASP A 3 -0.31 12.50 -9.27
N THR A 4 -1.14 11.59 -9.76
CA THR A 4 -1.98 10.72 -8.95
C THR A 4 -1.44 9.29 -8.98
N PRO A 5 -1.19 8.68 -7.82
CA PRO A 5 -0.86 7.26 -7.74
C PRO A 5 -1.96 6.37 -8.34
N PRO A 6 -1.63 5.14 -8.76
CA PRO A 6 -2.62 4.20 -9.29
C PRO A 6 -3.68 3.85 -8.26
N ASP A 7 -4.87 3.42 -8.72
CA ASP A 7 -5.99 3.02 -7.85
C ASP A 7 -5.64 1.85 -6.92
N ARG A 8 -4.81 0.92 -7.41
CA ARG A 8 -4.34 -0.24 -6.67
C ARG A 8 -2.85 -0.43 -6.91
N LEU A 9 -2.11 -0.65 -5.83
CA LEU A 9 -0.67 -0.90 -5.87
C LEU A 9 -0.30 -1.88 -4.77
N SER A 10 0.62 -2.80 -5.07
CA SER A 10 1.20 -3.73 -4.12
C SER A 10 2.72 -3.63 -4.13
N THR A 11 3.33 -3.81 -2.96
CA THR A 11 4.78 -3.92 -2.78
C THR A 11 5.31 -5.33 -3.07
N ASP A 12 4.43 -6.33 -3.16
CA ASP A 12 4.80 -7.73 -3.41
C ASP A 12 4.99 -7.97 -4.91
N PRO A 13 6.22 -8.33 -5.39
CA PRO A 13 6.49 -8.62 -6.79
C PRO A 13 5.66 -9.75 -7.41
N LYS A 14 5.04 -10.60 -6.57
CA LYS A 14 4.17 -11.69 -7.03
C LYS A 14 2.73 -11.23 -7.29
N SER A 15 2.37 -10.01 -6.88
CA SER A 15 1.06 -9.45 -7.11
C SER A 15 0.92 -8.92 -8.54
N PRO A 16 -0.23 -9.10 -9.20
CA PRO A 16 -0.49 -8.49 -10.51
C PRO A 16 -0.57 -6.95 -10.45
N TYR A 17 -0.62 -6.37 -9.25
CA TYR A 17 -0.66 -4.93 -9.00
C TYR A 17 0.70 -4.38 -8.52
N TYR A 18 1.77 -5.13 -8.74
CA TYR A 18 3.13 -4.67 -8.48
C TYR A 18 3.60 -3.76 -9.61
N ASP A 19 4.10 -2.57 -9.26
CA ASP A 19 4.70 -1.63 -10.20
C ASP A 19 5.95 -1.00 -9.59
N ALA A 20 7.12 -1.47 -10.05
CA ALA A 20 8.41 -1.02 -9.54
C ALA A 20 8.65 0.48 -9.77
N ALA A 21 8.21 1.03 -10.91
CA ALA A 21 8.46 2.44 -11.25
C ALA A 21 7.64 3.38 -10.34
N VAL A 22 6.41 3.01 -10.03
CA VAL A 22 5.56 3.75 -9.09
C VAL A 22 6.11 3.64 -7.66
N LEU A 23 6.57 2.45 -7.25
CA LEU A 23 7.18 2.24 -5.94
C LEU A 23 8.48 3.03 -5.77
N GLU A 24 9.31 3.10 -6.81
CA GLU A 24 10.57 3.86 -6.81
C GLU A 24 10.32 5.37 -6.67
N ARG A 25 9.27 5.90 -7.31
CA ARG A 25 8.83 7.30 -7.11
C ARG A 25 8.42 7.60 -5.66
N GLY A 26 8.04 6.57 -4.90
CA GLY A 26 7.66 6.68 -3.51
C GLY A 26 6.20 7.08 -3.31
N VAL A 27 5.41 6.16 -2.75
CA VAL A 27 3.99 6.36 -2.44
C VAL A 27 3.76 6.42 -0.92
N GLY A 28 3.05 7.46 -0.48
CA GLY A 28 2.50 7.59 0.87
C GLY A 28 1.00 7.32 0.85
N ILE A 29 0.45 6.84 1.97
CA ILE A 29 -0.98 6.52 2.09
C ILE A 29 -1.53 7.13 3.37
N ARG A 30 -2.59 7.93 3.25
CA ARG A 30 -3.45 8.31 4.37
C ARG A 30 -4.66 7.39 4.39
N PHE A 31 -4.87 6.74 5.52
CA PHE A 31 -6.00 5.85 5.76
C PHE A 31 -6.81 6.37 6.92
N LYS A 32 -8.09 6.68 6.67
CA LYS A 32 -8.97 7.34 7.65
C LYS A 32 -8.34 8.60 8.25
N GLY A 33 -7.67 9.41 7.43
CA GLY A 33 -6.98 10.64 7.86
C GLY A 33 -5.65 10.42 8.60
N VAL A 34 -5.21 9.17 8.80
CA VAL A 34 -3.94 8.85 9.47
C VAL A 34 -2.94 8.33 8.45
N GLU A 35 -1.73 8.88 8.46
CA GLU A 35 -0.65 8.40 7.61
C GLU A 35 -0.20 6.99 8.01
N LYS A 36 -0.03 6.12 7.00
CA LYS A 36 0.45 4.76 7.15
C LYS A 36 1.68 4.56 6.29
N THR A 37 2.73 4.04 6.92
CA THR A 37 4.04 3.79 6.29
C THR A 37 4.34 2.30 6.10
N ASN A 38 3.56 1.42 6.74
CA ASN A 38 3.67 -0.04 6.72
C ASN A 38 2.58 -0.69 5.86
N VAL A 39 2.23 -0.07 4.73
CA VAL A 39 1.22 -0.59 3.81
C VAL A 39 1.90 -1.46 2.76
N GLU A 40 1.46 -2.70 2.65
CA GLU A 40 1.93 -3.66 1.64
C GLU A 40 1.08 -3.61 0.36
N GLU A 41 -0.19 -3.25 0.49
CA GLU A 41 -1.08 -3.11 -0.66
C GLU A 41 -2.25 -2.18 -0.33
N TYR A 42 -2.78 -1.46 -1.31
CA TYR A 42 -4.01 -0.71 -1.16
C TYR A 42 -4.89 -0.82 -2.40
N CYS A 43 -6.19 -0.60 -2.23
CA CYS A 43 -7.13 -0.40 -3.32
C CYS A 43 -8.09 0.73 -2.94
N VAL A 44 -8.07 1.80 -3.73
CA VAL A 44 -8.90 3.01 -3.52
C VAL A 44 -10.34 2.72 -3.90
N SER A 45 -10.57 2.13 -5.07
CA SER A 45 -11.92 1.78 -5.55
C SER A 45 -12.69 0.87 -4.60
N GLU A 46 -12.03 -0.12 -4.00
CA GLU A 46 -12.65 -1.00 -3.00
C GLU A 46 -12.54 -0.48 -1.56
N GLY A 47 -11.80 0.62 -1.33
CA GLY A 47 -11.67 1.27 -0.03
C GLY A 47 -11.00 0.41 1.05
N TRP A 48 -9.81 -0.12 0.78
CA TRP A 48 -9.05 -0.87 1.78
C TRP A 48 -7.53 -0.78 1.63
N ILE A 49 -6.84 -1.06 2.73
CA ILE A 49 -5.38 -1.23 2.78
C ILE A 49 -5.03 -2.58 3.43
N ARG A 50 -3.90 -3.16 3.04
CA ARG A 50 -3.26 -4.30 3.67
C ARG A 50 -1.98 -3.81 4.33
N VAL A 51 -1.90 -3.93 5.64
CA VAL A 51 -0.77 -3.44 6.43
C VAL A 51 -0.06 -4.59 7.13
N SER A 52 1.27 -4.52 7.22
CA SER A 52 2.06 -5.45 8.01
C SER A 52 1.94 -5.15 9.51
N VAL A 53 1.68 -6.20 10.31
CA VAL A 53 1.48 -6.08 11.75
C VAL A 53 2.81 -6.28 12.48
N GLY A 54 3.45 -5.16 12.82
CA GLY A 54 4.75 -5.16 13.49
C GLY A 54 5.80 -5.98 12.73
N ASN A 55 6.71 -6.62 13.46
CA ASN A 55 7.76 -7.47 12.88
C ASN A 55 7.38 -8.96 12.80
N THR A 56 6.07 -9.27 12.84
CA THR A 56 5.61 -10.66 12.84
C THR A 56 5.59 -11.25 11.43
N LYS A 57 5.92 -12.53 11.33
CA LYS A 57 5.98 -13.28 10.08
C LYS A 57 5.07 -14.51 10.14
N ASP A 58 4.52 -14.91 9.01
CA ASP A 58 3.81 -16.17 8.84
C ASP A 58 4.78 -17.37 8.86
N ARG A 59 4.22 -18.58 8.77
CA ARG A 59 4.99 -19.85 8.72
C ARG A 59 5.94 -19.96 7.51
N ALA A 60 5.72 -19.16 6.46
CA ALA A 60 6.53 -19.13 5.25
C ALA A 60 7.56 -17.98 5.29
N GLY A 61 7.63 -17.21 6.38
CA GLY A 61 8.56 -16.10 6.56
C GLY A 61 8.08 -14.77 5.96
N ASN A 62 6.87 -14.69 5.42
CA ASN A 62 6.31 -13.45 4.89
C ASN A 62 5.77 -12.59 6.03
N PRO A 63 5.77 -11.25 5.91
CA PRO A 63 5.14 -10.38 6.89
C PRO A 63 3.67 -10.78 7.12
N LEU A 64 3.27 -10.88 8.39
CA LEU A 64 1.86 -11.08 8.70
C LEU A 64 1.12 -9.78 8.42
N THR A 65 0.11 -9.84 7.55
CA THR A 65 -0.65 -8.66 7.15
C THR A 65 -2.11 -8.74 7.56
N ILE A 66 -2.71 -7.58 7.81
CA ILE A 66 -4.16 -7.44 8.06
C ILE A 66 -4.77 -6.50 7.03
N LYS A 67 -6.00 -6.81 6.61
CA LYS A 67 -6.78 -5.96 5.71
C LYS A 67 -7.68 -5.03 6.54
N LEU A 68 -7.51 -3.73 6.36
CA LEU A 68 -8.32 -2.68 6.98
C LEU A 68 -9.19 -2.02 5.92
N LYS A 69 -10.49 -1.87 6.20
CA LYS A 69 -11.45 -1.19 5.30
C LYS A 69 -11.72 0.25 5.75
N GLY A 70 -11.79 1.16 4.79
CA GLY A 70 -12.06 2.58 5.00
C GLY A 70 -11.51 3.48 3.88
N PRO A 71 -11.70 4.80 3.99
CA PRO A 71 -11.15 5.78 3.05
C PRO A 71 -9.63 5.63 2.89
N VAL A 72 -9.18 5.55 1.65
CA VAL A 72 -7.77 5.40 1.24
C VAL A 72 -7.40 6.58 0.35
N GLU A 73 -6.38 7.31 0.74
CA GLU A 73 -5.88 8.48 0.04
C GLU A 73 -4.39 8.29 -0.26
N PRO A 74 -4.03 7.73 -1.43
CA PRO A 74 -2.64 7.61 -1.84
C PRO A 74 -2.13 8.94 -2.39
N TYR A 75 -0.86 9.25 -2.14
CA TYR A 75 -0.17 10.43 -2.66
C TYR A 75 1.30 10.09 -2.96
N PHE A 76 1.93 10.82 -3.89
CA PHE A 76 3.37 10.69 -4.13
C PHE A 76 4.16 11.51 -3.10
N ARG A 77 5.26 10.95 -2.57
CA ARG A 77 6.09 11.63 -1.56
C ARG A 77 7.02 12.70 -2.13
N ASP A 78 7.21 12.69 -3.44
CA ASP A 78 8.05 13.65 -4.18
C ASP A 78 7.34 14.98 -4.47
N ALA A 79 6.07 15.13 -4.05
CA ALA A 79 5.28 16.35 -4.21
C ALA A 79 5.39 17.30 -3.02
#